data_AF-A0AA91JSX4-F1
#
_entry.id   AF-A0AA91JSX4-F1
#
_cell.length_a   1.000
_cell.length_b   1.000
_cell.length_c   1.000
_cell.angle_alpha   90.00
_cell.angle_beta   90.00
_cell.angle_gamma   90.00
#
_symmetry.space_group_name_H-M   'P 1'
#
loop_
_entity.id
_entity.type
_entity.pdbx_description
1 polymer ?
#
loop_
_entity_poly.entity_id
_entity_poly.type
_entity_poly.pdbx_seq_one_letter_code
_entity_poly.pdbx_strand_id
1 'polypeptide(L)'
;MGEPSIKTPTKKSKKGELSKFQKEKNKEMASERIFVEHLIRLLKIFRVASERFRLNPSKYEQIIMTISGLVRQRKWSVSSTIINNLT
;
A
#
# COMPACT_ATOMS: atom_id res chain seq x y z
N MET A 1 17.82 11.39 -9.29
CA MET A 1 16.56 10.95 -9.93
C MET A 1 16.32 9.51 -9.49
N GLY A 2 15.09 9.14 -9.13
CA GLY A 2 14.77 7.76 -8.71
C GLY A 2 14.87 6.77 -9.89
N GLU A 3 14.91 5.48 -9.57
CA GLU A 3 14.96 4.38 -10.53
C GLU A 3 13.88 4.55 -11.62
N PRO A 4 14.17 4.30 -12.92
CA PRO A 4 13.25 4.59 -14.03
C PRO A 4 11.90 3.86 -13.94
N SER A 5 11.79 2.84 -13.09
CA SER A 5 10.54 2.11 -12.84
C SER A 5 9.62 2.75 -11.79
N ILE A 6 10.04 3.85 -11.13
CA ILE A 6 9.27 4.50 -10.06
C ILE A 6 8.36 5.60 -10.64
N LYS A 7 7.07 5.31 -10.73
CA LYS A 7 6.05 6.30 -11.09
C LYS A 7 5.92 7.36 -9.99
N THR A 8 6.35 8.60 -10.29
CA THR A 8 6.30 9.73 -9.35
C THR A 8 5.31 10.78 -9.84
N PRO A 9 4.54 11.45 -8.95
CA PRO A 9 3.64 12.53 -9.36
C PRO A 9 4.39 13.64 -10.11
N THR A 10 3.71 14.25 -11.08
CA THR A 10 4.27 15.37 -11.83
C THR A 10 4.46 16.55 -10.87
N LYS A 11 5.71 16.99 -10.69
CA LYS A 11 6.03 18.13 -9.83
C LYS A 11 5.81 19.43 -10.61
N LYS A 12 5.28 20.45 -9.94
CA LYS A 12 5.19 21.81 -10.49
C LYS A 12 6.59 22.41 -10.71
N SER A 13 6.75 23.22 -11.75
CA SER A 13 7.95 24.02 -11.95
C SER A 13 8.04 25.14 -10.91
N LYS A 14 9.24 25.73 -10.72
CA LYS A 14 9.44 26.84 -9.79
C LYS A 14 8.61 28.04 -10.29
N LYS A 15 7.67 28.53 -9.46
CA LYS A 15 6.69 29.59 -9.77
C LYS A 15 5.63 29.23 -10.83
N GLY A 16 5.54 27.98 -11.28
CA GLY A 16 4.52 27.53 -12.23
C GLY A 16 3.38 26.76 -11.59
N GLU A 17 2.27 26.66 -12.32
CA GLU A 17 1.12 25.81 -11.97
C GLU A 17 1.13 24.49 -12.73
N LEU A 18 0.48 23.48 -12.15
CA LEU A 18 0.18 22.25 -12.87
C LEU A 18 -1.00 22.48 -13.81
N SER A 19 -0.91 21.96 -15.03
CA SER A 19 -2.06 21.86 -15.93
C SER A 19 -3.19 21.05 -15.28
N LYS A 20 -4.45 21.31 -15.68
CA LYS A 20 -5.63 20.56 -15.19
C LYS A 20 -5.44 19.04 -15.37
N PHE A 21 -4.96 18.62 -16.53
CA PHE A 21 -4.66 17.21 -16.81
C PHE A 21 -3.60 16.63 -15.86
N GLN A 22 -2.54 17.39 -15.56
CA GLN A 22 -1.50 16.95 -14.62
C GLN A 22 -2.04 16.82 -13.19
N LYS A 23 -2.95 17.73 -12.78
CA LYS A 23 -3.63 17.66 -11.47
C LYS A 23 -4.51 16.41 -11.37
N GLU A 24 -5.29 16.11 -12.40
CA GLU A 24 -6.15 14.92 -12.45
C GLU A 24 -5.34 13.63 -12.38
N LYS A 25 -4.29 13.51 -13.21
CA LYS A 25 -3.38 12.36 -13.19
C LYS A 25 -2.70 12.18 -11.83
N ASN A 26 -2.23 13.27 -11.22
CA ASN A 26 -1.65 13.22 -9.88
C ASN A 26 -2.69 12.80 -8.81
N LYS A 27 -3.96 13.18 -8.96
CA LYS A 27 -5.06 12.80 -8.06
C LYS A 27 -5.36 11.30 -8.15
N GLU A 28 -5.43 10.75 -9.36
CA GLU A 28 -5.61 9.31 -9.59
C GLU A 28 -4.49 8.51 -8.93
N MET A 29 -3.23 8.89 -9.18
CA MET A 29 -2.07 8.27 -8.54
C MET A 29 -2.08 8.40 -7.02
N ALA A 30 -2.55 9.53 -6.49
CA ALA A 30 -2.69 9.70 -5.05
C ALA A 30 -3.75 8.75 -4.47
N SER A 31 -4.87 8.54 -5.17
CA SER A 31 -5.92 7.59 -4.77
C SER A 31 -5.39 6.16 -4.66
N GLU A 32 -4.63 5.71 -5.65
CA GLU A 32 -3.97 4.40 -5.63
C GLU A 32 -2.98 4.27 -4.47
N ARG A 33 -2.14 5.30 -4.26
CA ARG A 33 -1.17 5.32 -3.15
C ARG A 33 -1.86 5.26 -1.79
N ILE A 34 -2.97 5.97 -1.59
CA ILE A 34 -3.72 5.95 -0.34
C ILE A 34 -4.15 4.50 -0.01
N PHE A 35 -4.70 3.77 -0.98
CA PHE A 35 -5.10 2.38 -0.76
C PHE A 35 -3.90 1.49 -0.36
N VAL A 36 -2.78 1.61 -1.08
CA VAL A 36 -1.56 0.84 -0.81
C VAL A 36 -0.96 1.21 0.56
N GLU A 37 -0.92 2.49 0.93
CA GLU A 37 -0.42 2.95 2.23
C GLU A 37 -1.27 2.42 3.39
N HIS A 38 -2.60 2.36 3.23
CA HIS A 38 -3.48 1.72 4.21
C HIS A 38 -3.18 0.22 4.36
N LEU A 39 -2.93 -0.48 3.24
CA LEU A 39 -2.56 -1.90 3.30
C LEU A 39 -1.19 -2.10 3.98
N ILE A 40 -0.20 -1.28 3.64
CA ILE A 40 1.12 -1.30 4.28
C ILE A 40 0.99 -0.99 5.77
N ARG A 41 0.14 -0.05 6.19
CA ARG A 41 -0.13 0.24 7.60
C ARG A 41 -0.65 -1.00 8.34
N LEU A 42 -1.58 -1.76 7.75
CA LEU A 42 -2.08 -3.01 8.34
C LEU A 42 -0.99 -4.07 8.43
N LEU A 43 -0.12 -4.18 7.42
CA LEU A 43 1.02 -5.10 7.44
C LEU A 43 2.06 -4.71 8.51
N LYS A 44 2.31 -3.42 8.71
CA LYS A 44 3.28 -2.92 9.70
C LYS A 44 2.81 -3.03 11.16
N ILE A 45 1.57 -3.44 11.44
CA ILE A 45 1.16 -3.84 12.80
C ILE A 45 2.02 -5.02 13.29
N PHE A 46 2.44 -5.88 12.36
CA PHE A 46 3.35 -6.97 12.65
C PHE A 46 4.77 -6.40 12.75
N ARG A 47 5.36 -6.40 13.96
CA ARG A 47 6.70 -5.84 14.21
C ARG A 47 7.78 -6.38 13.28
N VAL A 48 7.69 -7.66 12.89
CA VAL A 48 8.61 -8.30 11.93
C VAL A 48 8.56 -7.67 10.52
N ALA A 49 7.45 -7.06 10.12
CA ALA A 49 7.31 -6.34 8.85
C ALA A 49 7.58 -4.82 8.99
N SER A 50 7.61 -4.29 10.21
CA SER A 50 7.79 -2.86 10.50
C SER A 50 9.23 -2.50 10.85
N GLU A 51 9.90 -3.38 11.58
CA GLU A 51 11.25 -3.17 12.12
C GLU A 51 12.28 -4.00 11.34
N ARG A 52 13.56 -3.59 11.39
CA ARG A 52 14.67 -4.45 10.98
C ARG A 52 14.84 -5.56 12.00
N PHE A 53 14.16 -6.69 11.78
CA PHE A 53 14.22 -7.82 12.68
C PHE A 53 15.49 -8.67 12.44
N ARG A 54 16.07 -9.27 13.47
CA ARG A 54 17.23 -10.16 13.30
C ARG A 54 16.72 -11.59 13.14
N LEU A 55 16.29 -11.94 11.94
CA LEU A 55 15.90 -13.30 11.57
C LEU A 55 16.83 -13.80 10.46
N ASN A 56 16.96 -15.12 10.32
CA ASN A 56 17.58 -15.72 9.15
C ASN A 56 16.84 -15.25 7.87
N PRO A 57 17.53 -14.62 6.89
CA PRO A 57 16.97 -14.19 5.61
C PRO A 57 16.09 -15.25 4.91
N SER A 58 16.44 -16.54 5.03
CA SER A 58 15.68 -17.63 4.39
C SER A 58 14.24 -17.79 4.92
N LYS A 59 13.96 -17.31 6.13
CA LYS A 59 12.62 -17.41 6.76
C LYS A 59 11.75 -16.18 6.54
N TYR A 60 12.33 -15.09 6.02
CA TYR A 60 11.60 -13.84 5.86
C TYR A 60 10.44 -13.96 4.88
N GLU A 61 10.68 -14.56 3.71
CA GLU A 61 9.65 -14.73 2.68
C GLU A 61 8.45 -15.50 3.24
N GLN A 62 8.70 -16.63 3.88
CA GLN A 62 7.64 -17.46 4.47
C GLN A 62 6.82 -16.68 5.50
N ILE A 63 7.47 -15.95 6.41
CA ILE A 63 6.77 -15.17 7.44
C ILE A 63 5.95 -14.03 6.83
N ILE A 64 6.51 -13.31 5.86
CA ILE A 64 5.80 -12.23 5.17
C ILE A 64 4.59 -12.80 4.40
N MET A 65 4.72 -13.95 3.76
CA MET A 65 3.59 -14.65 3.12
C MET A 65 2.52 -15.05 4.13
N THR A 66 2.90 -15.60 5.29
CA THR A 66 1.95 -15.96 6.37
C THR A 66 1.20 -14.72 6.86
N ILE A 67 1.89 -13.62 7.14
CA ILE A 67 1.28 -12.35 7.57
C ILE A 67 0.33 -11.81 6.51
N SER A 68 0.76 -11.84 5.24
CA SER A 68 -0.07 -11.41 4.11
C SER A 68 -1.35 -12.23 4.01
N GLY A 69 -1.25 -13.55 4.21
CA GLY A 69 -2.40 -14.45 4.30
C GLY A 69 -3.35 -14.09 5.44
N LEU A 70 -2.83 -13.87 6.65
CA LEU A 70 -3.64 -13.48 7.82
C LEU A 70 -4.39 -12.16 7.60
N VAL A 71 -3.74 -11.15 7.03
CA VAL A 71 -4.37 -9.85 6.72
C VAL A 71 -5.46 -10.02 5.66
N ARG A 72 -5.21 -10.82 4.62
CA ARG A 72 -6.19 -11.11 3.57
C ARG A 72 -7.42 -11.83 4.13
N GLN A 73 -7.22 -12.85 4.97
CA GLN A 73 -8.30 -13.61 5.58
C GLN A 73 -9.18 -12.73 6.50
N ARG A 74 -8.56 -11.86 7.31
CA ARG A 74 -9.30 -10.91 8.15
C ARG A 74 -10.17 -9.96 7.32
N LYS A 75 -9.66 -9.44 6.20
CA LYS A 75 -10.46 -8.60 5.30
C LYS A 75 -11.61 -9.37 4.66
N TRP A 76 -11.36 -10.59 4.18
CA TRP A 76 -12.39 -11.41 3.56
C TRP A 76 -13.51 -11.78 4.55
N SER A 77 -13.16 -12.14 5.78
CA SER A 77 -14.12 -12.44 6.83
C SER A 77 -15.02 -11.23 7.13
N VAL A 78 -14.45 -10.03 7.29
CA VAL A 78 -15.25 -8.81 7.51
C VAL A 78 -16.14 -8.49 6.31
N SER A 79 -15.63 -8.56 5.08
CA SER A 79 -16.44 -8.33 3.88
C SER A 79 -17.57 -9.35 3.73
N SER A 80 -17.31 -10.64 4.01
CA SER A 80 -18.32 -11.70 3.95
C SER A 80 -19.39 -11.52 5.04
N THR A 81 -19.02 -11.13 6.26
CA THR A 81 -19.99 -10.82 7.32
C THR A 81 -20.86 -9.61 6.98
N ILE A 82 -20.30 -8.58 6.33
CA ILE A 82 -21.10 -7.42 5.88
C ILE A 82 -22.09 -7.84 4.78
N ILE A 83 -21.67 -8.65 3.80
CA ILE A 83 -22.53 -9.15 2.73
C ILE A 83 -23.67 -10.02 3.28
N ASN A 84 -23.37 -10.92 4.21
CA ASN A 84 -24.37 -11.82 4.81
C ASN A 84 -25.36 -11.12 5.75
N ASN A 85 -25.04 -9.94 6.29
CA ASN A 85 -25.96 -9.14 7.10
C ASN A 85 -26.79 -8.13 6.28
N LEU A 86 -26.45 -7.96 4.99
CA LEU A 86 -27.18 -7.12 4.04
C LEU A 86 -28.09 -7.92 3.10
N THR A 87 -28.03 -9.25 3.18
CA THR A 87 -28.89 -10.21 2.45
C THR A 87 -29.85 -10.84 3.44
#